data_AF-A0A2N2LB12-F1
#
_entry.id   AF-A0A2N2LB12-F1
#
_cell.length_a   1.000
_cell.length_b   1.000
_cell.length_c   1.000
_cell.angle_alpha   90.00
_cell.angle_beta   90.00
_cell.angle_gamma   90.00
#
_symmetry.space_group_name_H-M   'P 1'
#
loop_
_entity.id
_entity.type
_entity.pdbx_description
1 polymer ?
#
loop_
_entity_poly.entity_id
_entity_poly.type
_entity_poly.pdbx_seq_one_letter_code
_entity_poly.pdbx_strand_id
1 'polypeptide(L)'
;MAATPTANRPLTTTPEVDRDDLLRMWPKVTGGMIGTAAVLLLVYLWGVAGTNASPGTLIGGIPNIWDFVTRMFPPAFETQQEVLKTPPIDLVFFTIPRVGVDSVTFPMPTIIFAIVETIQMAIIGTTLAIVISIPFALLAARNVAPHPVIYQVSRMLLNWNRAIPDIIFALVFVAAVGLGPFGGVLALAIGSIGFMGKVYAESIEAIDPQQVKAIQATGANRVQTIFYAILPQAMPMVTSYSLLLFESNVRSATILGLVGAGGVGFTITKYMALFQYDKLLGALIFIVLMVTIVDRFSDWARSRLI
;
A
#
# COMPACT_ATOMS: atom_id res chain seq x y z
N MET A 1 71.75 8.73 -21.89
CA MET A 1 70.68 9.50 -21.24
C MET A 1 70.01 8.59 -20.23
N ALA A 2 70.31 8.82 -18.95
CA ALA A 2 69.82 8.04 -17.83
C ALA A 2 68.39 8.46 -17.48
N ALA A 3 67.49 7.49 -17.30
CA ALA A 3 66.15 7.72 -16.77
C ALA A 3 66.24 7.87 -15.25
N THR A 4 65.85 9.05 -14.75
CA THR A 4 65.76 9.37 -13.33
C THR A 4 64.67 8.52 -12.68
N PRO A 5 64.92 7.82 -11.56
CA PRO A 5 63.87 7.12 -10.82
C PRO A 5 63.02 8.15 -10.06
N THR A 6 61.73 8.25 -10.40
CA THR A 6 60.80 9.09 -9.66
C THR A 6 60.50 8.47 -8.29
N ALA A 7 60.55 9.35 -7.30
CA ALA A 7 60.53 9.05 -5.87
C ALA A 7 59.38 8.13 -5.43
N ASN A 8 59.73 7.24 -4.50
CA ASN A 8 58.85 6.65 -3.49
C ASN A 8 57.78 7.67 -3.06
N ARG A 9 56.54 7.49 -3.49
CA ARG A 9 55.40 8.02 -2.73
C ARG A 9 55.33 7.21 -1.45
N PRO A 10 55.46 7.80 -0.25
CA PRO A 10 55.07 7.10 0.96
C PRO A 10 53.62 6.66 0.79
N LEU A 11 53.32 5.42 1.15
CA LEU A 11 51.95 4.93 1.32
C LEU A 11 51.31 5.78 2.44
N THR A 12 50.83 6.97 2.10
CA THR A 12 50.10 7.83 3.03
C THR A 12 48.83 7.09 3.38
N THR A 13 48.85 6.50 4.57
CA THR A 13 47.71 6.12 5.42
C THR A 13 46.44 5.86 4.63
N THR A 14 46.09 4.57 4.48
CA THR A 14 44.69 4.18 4.29
C THR A 14 43.84 5.09 5.17
N PRO A 15 42.80 5.78 4.65
CA PRO A 15 41.93 6.57 5.52
C PRO A 15 41.57 5.65 6.68
N GLU A 16 41.87 6.08 7.90
CA GLU A 16 41.58 5.32 9.09
C GLU A 16 40.06 5.21 9.14
N VAL A 17 39.53 4.17 8.48
CA VAL A 17 38.12 3.85 8.50
C VAL A 17 37.87 3.47 9.93
N ASP A 18 37.25 4.40 10.65
CA ASP A 18 36.95 4.28 12.06
C ASP A 18 36.35 2.89 12.30
N ARG A 19 37.03 2.07 13.10
CA ARG A 19 36.57 0.70 13.40
C ARG A 19 35.14 0.76 13.95
N ASP A 20 34.82 1.82 14.68
CA ASP A 20 33.50 2.02 15.25
C ASP A 20 32.44 2.31 14.18
N ASP A 21 32.81 2.77 12.99
CA ASP A 21 31.89 2.97 11.87
C ASP A 21 31.63 1.68 11.09
N LEU A 22 32.62 0.78 11.00
CA LEU A 22 32.44 -0.55 10.41
C LEU A 22 31.61 -1.49 11.30
N LEU A 23 31.65 -1.27 12.62
CA LEU A 23 30.88 -2.05 13.60
C LEU A 23 29.45 -1.54 13.79
N ARG A 24 29.09 -0.38 13.23
CA ARG A 24 27.75 0.20 13.35
C ARG A 24 26.74 -0.54 12.48
N MET A 25 25.72 -1.05 13.15
CA MET A 25 24.62 -1.85 12.59
C MET A 25 23.65 -1.04 11.72
N TRP A 26 23.55 0.26 11.98
CA TRP A 26 22.63 1.17 11.31
C TRP A 26 23.38 2.44 10.93
N PRO A 27 22.98 3.11 9.84
CA PRO A 27 23.53 4.43 9.51
C PRO A 27 23.39 5.35 10.74
N LYS A 28 24.40 6.19 10.96
CA LYS A 28 24.38 7.14 12.09
C LYS A 28 23.09 7.95 12.02
N VAL A 29 22.31 7.91 13.11
CA VAL A 29 21.08 8.70 13.23
C VAL A 29 21.47 10.17 13.11
N THR A 30 21.29 10.69 11.91
CA THR A 30 21.62 12.07 11.56
C THR A 30 20.40 12.93 11.88
N GLY A 31 20.58 14.22 12.19
CA GLY A 31 19.45 15.14 12.39
C GLY A 31 18.44 15.11 11.24
N GLY A 32 18.92 14.89 10.01
CA GLY A 32 18.07 14.66 8.85
C GLY A 32 17.17 13.42 8.95
N MET A 33 17.67 12.29 9.47
CA MET A 33 16.88 11.06 9.66
C MET A 33 15.83 11.22 10.75
N ILE A 34 16.15 11.95 11.83
CA ILE A 34 15.18 12.27 12.88
C ILE A 34 14.09 13.17 12.31
N GLY A 35 14.48 14.17 11.50
CA GLY A 35 13.55 15.04 10.79
C GLY A 35 12.62 14.26 9.86
N THR A 36 13.15 13.36 9.03
CA THR A 36 12.31 12.54 8.14
C THR A 36 11.40 11.60 8.90
N ALA A 37 11.88 10.93 9.94
CA ALA A 37 11.06 10.06 10.78
C ALA A 37 9.94 10.84 11.48
N ALA A 38 10.22 12.05 11.99
CA ALA A 38 9.21 12.92 12.59
C ALA A 38 8.15 13.35 11.56
N VAL A 39 8.56 13.72 10.35
CA VAL A 39 7.62 14.07 9.27
C VAL A 39 6.74 12.87 8.90
N LEU A 40 7.33 11.67 8.73
CA LEU A 40 6.56 10.47 8.43
C LEU A 40 5.58 10.13 9.55
N LEU A 41 5.99 10.29 10.81
CA LEU A 41 5.13 10.09 11.97
C LEU A 41 3.98 11.11 11.99
N LEU A 42 4.25 12.39 11.72
CA LEU A 42 3.22 13.42 11.64
C LEU A 42 2.23 13.14 10.51
N VAL A 43 2.71 12.74 9.33
CA VAL A 43 1.87 12.36 8.18
C VAL A 43 1.01 11.14 8.51
N TYR A 44 1.58 10.14 9.20
CA TYR A 44 0.84 8.98 9.67
C TYR A 44 -0.25 9.37 10.67
N LEU A 45 0.08 10.15 11.70
CA LEU A 45 -0.89 10.58 12.71
C LEU A 45 -2.01 11.44 12.09
N TRP A 46 -1.67 12.29 11.13
CA TRP A 46 -2.65 13.06 10.36
C TRP A 46 -3.57 12.14 9.53
N GLY A 47 -3.04 11.10 8.90
CA GLY A 47 -3.84 10.10 8.20
C GLY A 47 -4.77 9.32 9.13
N VAL A 48 -4.30 8.94 10.32
CA VAL A 48 -5.12 8.25 11.33
C VAL A 48 -6.28 9.14 11.76
N ALA A 49 -6.00 10.41 12.04
CA ALA A 49 -7.03 11.38 12.41
C ALA A 49 -8.08 11.59 11.30
N GLY A 50 -7.64 11.62 10.03
CA GLY A 50 -8.55 11.81 8.89
C GLY A 50 -9.49 10.64 8.58
N THR A 51 -9.11 9.42 8.98
CA THR A 51 -9.88 8.21 8.64
C THR A 51 -10.97 7.85 9.65
N ASN A 52 -11.07 8.58 10.77
CA ASN A 52 -11.97 8.28 11.90
C ASN A 52 -11.86 6.82 12.39
N ALA A 53 -10.67 6.24 12.29
CA ALA A 53 -10.42 4.85 12.64
C ALA A 53 -10.62 4.60 14.14
N SER A 54 -11.49 3.64 14.49
CA SER A 54 -11.71 3.26 15.88
C SER A 54 -11.75 1.73 16.03
N PRO A 55 -11.00 1.13 16.98
CA PRO A 55 -11.08 -0.30 17.23
C PRO A 55 -12.47 -0.76 17.68
N GLY A 56 -13.21 0.11 18.39
CA GLY A 56 -14.55 -0.20 18.90
C GLY A 56 -15.58 -0.40 17.78
N THR A 57 -15.54 0.41 16.73
CA THR A 57 -16.45 0.26 15.58
C THR A 57 -16.19 -1.03 14.79
N LEU A 58 -14.92 -1.47 14.70
CA LEU A 58 -14.59 -2.73 14.05
C LEU A 58 -15.12 -3.94 14.83
N ILE A 59 -14.92 -3.97 16.14
CA ILE A 59 -15.40 -5.08 16.99
C ILE A 59 -16.93 -5.11 17.00
N GLY A 60 -17.58 -3.95 17.12
CA GLY A 60 -19.03 -3.83 17.05
C GLY A 60 -19.62 -4.21 15.70
N GLY A 61 -18.84 -4.13 14.62
CA GLY A 61 -19.25 -4.48 13.26
C GLY A 61 -19.19 -5.98 12.91
N ILE A 62 -18.58 -6.82 13.76
CA ILE A 62 -18.44 -8.26 13.50
C ILE A 62 -19.79 -8.97 13.25
N PRO A 63 -20.87 -8.70 14.02
CA PRO A 63 -22.17 -9.29 13.75
C PRO A 63 -22.72 -8.91 12.36
N ASN A 64 -22.48 -7.68 11.90
CA ASN A 64 -22.92 -7.23 10.59
C ASN A 64 -22.15 -7.92 9.46
N ILE A 65 -20.86 -8.19 9.65
CA ILE A 65 -20.06 -9.01 8.71
C ILE A 65 -20.67 -10.41 8.62
N TRP A 66 -20.99 -11.01 9.76
CA TRP A 66 -21.56 -12.35 9.79
C TRP A 66 -22.93 -12.41 9.10
N ASP A 67 -23.82 -11.46 9.36
CA ASP A 67 -25.10 -11.33 8.66
C ASP A 67 -24.90 -11.14 7.14
N PHE A 68 -23.98 -10.27 6.74
CA PHE A 68 -23.66 -10.04 5.33
C PHE A 68 -23.12 -11.30 4.63
N VAL A 69 -22.15 -11.99 5.25
CA VAL A 69 -21.56 -13.23 4.71
C VAL A 69 -22.59 -14.35 4.65
N THR A 70 -23.42 -14.51 5.68
CA THR A 70 -24.45 -15.56 5.68
C THR A 70 -25.53 -15.29 4.62
N ARG A 71 -25.81 -14.03 4.27
CA ARG A 71 -26.68 -13.72 3.12
C ARG A 71 -26.07 -14.08 1.77
N MET A 72 -24.75 -14.27 1.68
CA MET A 72 -24.08 -14.77 0.47
C MET A 72 -24.20 -16.29 0.31
N PHE A 73 -24.57 -17.03 1.37
CA PHE A 73 -24.60 -18.49 1.38
C PHE A 73 -25.95 -19.04 1.88
N PRO A 74 -26.65 -19.90 1.10
CA PRO A 74 -26.20 -20.56 -0.12
C PRO A 74 -26.32 -19.64 -1.35
N PRO A 75 -25.32 -19.61 -2.25
CA PRO A 75 -25.48 -18.95 -3.54
C PRO A 75 -26.61 -19.64 -4.31
N ALA A 76 -27.62 -18.87 -4.71
CA ALA A 76 -28.68 -19.38 -5.57
C ALA A 76 -28.08 -19.71 -6.94
N PHE A 77 -27.78 -20.99 -7.19
CA PHE A 77 -27.34 -21.50 -8.50
C PHE A 77 -28.51 -21.71 -9.48
N GLU A 78 -29.69 -21.21 -9.14
CA GLU A 78 -30.84 -21.26 -10.03
C GLU A 78 -30.51 -20.48 -11.30
N THR A 79 -30.49 -21.18 -12.44
CA THR A 79 -30.46 -20.58 -13.78
C THR A 79 -31.61 -19.59 -13.87
N GLN A 80 -31.29 -18.30 -13.76
CA GLN A 80 -32.22 -17.19 -13.90
C GLN A 80 -32.79 -17.16 -15.32
N GLN A 81 -33.75 -18.04 -15.62
CA GLN A 81 -34.64 -17.89 -16.78
C GLN A 81 -35.73 -16.84 -16.53
N GLU A 82 -35.81 -16.25 -15.34
CA GLU A 82 -36.74 -15.15 -15.03
C GLU A 82 -36.22 -13.73 -15.35
N VAL A 83 -34.96 -13.56 -15.77
CA VAL A 83 -34.41 -12.22 -16.14
C VAL A 83 -34.69 -11.84 -17.61
N LEU A 84 -35.37 -12.71 -18.37
CA LEU A 84 -35.85 -12.36 -19.72
C LEU A 84 -37.23 -11.68 -19.74
N LYS A 85 -37.55 -10.93 -18.69
CA LYS A 85 -38.43 -9.76 -18.78
C LYS A 85 -37.58 -8.52 -18.53
N THR A 86 -36.63 -8.30 -19.41
CA THR A 86 -35.96 -7.01 -19.50
C THR A 86 -37.04 -5.94 -19.69
N PRO A 87 -37.10 -4.87 -18.86
CA PRO A 87 -37.62 -3.61 -19.40
C PRO A 87 -36.78 -3.29 -20.64
N PRO A 88 -37.34 -2.70 -21.69
CA PRO A 88 -36.56 -2.34 -22.87
C PRO A 88 -35.32 -1.56 -22.39
N ILE A 89 -34.13 -2.07 -22.73
CA ILE A 89 -32.93 -1.26 -22.65
C ILE A 89 -33.12 -0.21 -23.73
N ASP A 90 -33.69 0.92 -23.35
CA ASP A 90 -33.64 2.11 -24.16
C ASP A 90 -32.17 2.50 -24.26
N LEU A 91 -31.55 2.15 -25.39
CA LEU A 91 -30.28 2.68 -25.88
C LEU A 91 -30.34 4.21 -26.13
N VAL A 92 -31.27 4.92 -25.50
CA VAL A 92 -31.55 6.35 -25.61
C VAL A 92 -30.68 7.14 -24.62
N PHE A 93 -29.37 6.87 -24.58
CA PHE A 93 -28.43 7.63 -23.73
C PHE A 93 -27.20 8.19 -24.47
N PHE A 94 -27.23 8.25 -25.81
CA PHE A 94 -26.19 8.97 -26.55
C PHE A 94 -26.77 9.84 -27.69
N THR A 95 -27.68 10.76 -27.35
CA THR A 95 -27.74 12.00 -28.13
C THR A 95 -26.62 12.88 -27.61
N ILE A 96 -25.55 13.04 -28.37
CA ILE A 96 -24.50 14.04 -28.07
C ILE A 96 -25.19 15.41 -28.07
N PRO A 97 -25.36 16.10 -26.94
CA PRO A 97 -25.79 17.49 -26.97
C PRO A 97 -24.63 18.27 -27.58
N ARG A 98 -24.93 19.14 -28.56
CA ARG A 98 -23.94 20.10 -29.06
C ARG A 98 -23.41 20.90 -27.88
N VAL A 99 -22.09 20.84 -27.71
CA VAL A 99 -21.31 21.61 -26.74
C VAL A 99 -21.64 23.09 -26.88
N GLY A 100 -22.46 23.61 -25.98
CA GLY A 100 -22.37 24.98 -25.51
C GLY A 100 -21.50 24.93 -24.27
N VAL A 101 -20.30 25.51 -24.32
CA VAL A 101 -19.44 25.62 -23.14
C VAL A 101 -20.00 26.72 -22.25
N ASP A 102 -21.03 26.39 -21.48
CA ASP A 102 -21.29 27.10 -20.24
C ASP A 102 -20.23 26.61 -19.24
N SER A 103 -19.57 27.55 -18.56
CA SER A 103 -18.38 27.34 -17.74
C SER A 103 -18.43 26.05 -16.90
N VAL A 104 -17.49 25.13 -17.15
CA VAL A 104 -17.24 23.95 -16.31
C VAL A 104 -17.13 24.42 -14.86
N THR A 105 -18.14 24.10 -14.06
CA THR A 105 -18.18 24.54 -12.66
C THR A 105 -17.41 23.52 -11.83
N PHE A 106 -16.19 23.90 -11.43
CA PHE A 106 -15.36 23.06 -10.57
C PHE A 106 -15.89 23.10 -9.13
N PRO A 107 -16.34 21.98 -8.55
CA PRO A 107 -16.74 21.91 -7.14
C PRO A 107 -15.50 21.84 -6.24
N MET A 108 -14.68 22.90 -6.28
CA MET A 108 -13.34 22.97 -5.69
C MET A 108 -13.26 22.55 -4.21
N PRO A 109 -14.11 23.04 -3.28
CA PRO A 109 -13.96 22.64 -1.88
C PRO A 109 -14.23 21.15 -1.68
N THR A 110 -15.35 20.64 -2.22
CA THR A 110 -15.77 19.26 -1.99
C THR A 110 -14.80 18.23 -2.56
N ILE A 111 -14.28 18.47 -3.78
CA ILE A 111 -13.39 17.52 -4.44
C ILE A 111 -12.02 17.48 -3.76
N ILE A 112 -11.50 18.62 -3.30
CA ILE A 112 -10.22 18.69 -2.61
C ILE A 112 -10.28 17.93 -1.27
N PHE A 113 -11.36 18.08 -0.51
CA PHE A 113 -11.56 17.29 0.72
C PHE A 113 -11.61 15.78 0.42
N ALA A 114 -12.31 15.39 -0.65
CA ALA A 114 -12.40 13.99 -1.05
C ALA A 114 -11.04 13.42 -1.50
N ILE A 115 -10.20 14.21 -2.17
CA ILE A 115 -8.82 13.83 -2.55
C ILE A 115 -7.96 13.63 -1.30
N VAL A 116 -8.04 14.57 -0.35
CA VAL A 116 -7.32 14.47 0.92
C VAL A 116 -7.71 13.20 1.64
N GLU A 117 -9.00 12.89 1.72
CA GLU A 117 -9.52 11.66 2.32
C GLU A 117 -8.98 10.41 1.59
N THR A 118 -8.97 10.39 0.26
CA THR A 118 -8.38 9.30 -0.54
C THR A 118 -6.89 9.10 -0.26
N ILE A 119 -6.12 10.18 -0.13
CA ILE A 119 -4.69 10.11 0.22
C ILE A 119 -4.51 9.58 1.65
N GLN A 120 -5.30 10.06 2.61
CA GLN A 120 -5.26 9.58 4.00
C GLN A 120 -5.55 8.07 4.07
N MET A 121 -6.57 7.61 3.33
CA MET A 121 -6.89 6.18 3.24
C MET A 121 -5.71 5.37 2.72
N ALA A 122 -5.05 5.85 1.65
CA ALA A 122 -3.89 5.18 1.06
C ALA A 122 -2.68 5.17 1.99
N ILE A 123 -2.40 6.27 2.71
CA ILE A 123 -1.28 6.33 3.67
C ILE A 123 -1.47 5.29 4.77
N ILE A 124 -2.65 5.25 5.39
CA ILE A 124 -2.92 4.34 6.51
C ILE A 124 -3.03 2.90 6.03
N GLY A 125 -3.77 2.65 4.95
CA GLY A 125 -3.92 1.32 4.35
C GLY A 125 -2.56 0.71 3.97
N THR A 126 -1.72 1.49 3.30
CA THR A 126 -0.35 1.07 2.92
C THR A 126 0.50 0.80 4.16
N THR A 127 0.49 1.69 5.16
CA THR A 127 1.32 1.52 6.36
C THR A 127 0.94 0.24 7.10
N LEU A 128 -0.36 -0.01 7.30
CA LEU A 128 -0.84 -1.23 7.94
C LEU A 128 -0.49 -2.47 7.13
N ALA A 129 -0.66 -2.41 5.80
CA ALA A 129 -0.28 -3.50 4.91
C ALA A 129 1.21 -3.84 5.03
N ILE A 130 2.11 -2.85 5.01
CA ILE A 130 3.56 -3.05 5.15
C ILE A 130 3.88 -3.72 6.49
N VAL A 131 3.38 -3.16 7.59
CA VAL A 131 3.66 -3.64 8.95
C VAL A 131 3.21 -5.09 9.12
N ILE A 132 2.04 -5.45 8.60
CA ILE A 132 1.52 -6.82 8.68
C ILE A 132 2.21 -7.74 7.68
N SER A 133 2.62 -7.24 6.51
CA SER A 133 3.25 -8.08 5.47
C SER A 133 4.65 -8.53 5.86
N ILE A 134 5.43 -7.74 6.60
CA ILE A 134 6.80 -8.11 7.04
C ILE A 134 6.82 -9.43 7.85
N PRO A 135 6.03 -9.62 8.92
CA PRO A 135 6.04 -10.89 9.65
C PRO A 135 5.55 -12.05 8.79
N PHE A 136 4.51 -11.88 7.96
CA PHE A 136 4.09 -12.93 7.02
C PHE A 136 5.19 -13.27 6.00
N ALA A 137 5.94 -12.28 5.53
CA ALA A 137 7.03 -12.47 4.60
C ALA A 137 8.18 -13.29 5.21
N LEU A 138 8.56 -13.00 6.47
CA LEU A 138 9.56 -13.78 7.21
C LEU A 138 9.13 -15.25 7.38
N LEU A 139 7.84 -15.49 7.61
CA LEU A 139 7.28 -16.85 7.73
C LEU A 139 7.13 -17.55 6.36
N ALA A 140 6.94 -16.79 5.29
CA ALA A 140 6.75 -17.28 3.92
C ALA A 140 8.06 -17.39 3.10
N ALA A 141 9.20 -16.99 3.67
CA ALA A 141 10.52 -17.07 3.05
C ALA A 141 11.22 -18.40 3.39
N ARG A 142 11.59 -19.18 2.38
CA ARG A 142 12.13 -20.55 2.54
C ARG A 142 13.44 -20.61 3.33
N ASN A 143 14.26 -19.57 3.27
CA ASN A 143 15.55 -19.46 3.97
C ASN A 143 15.42 -18.99 5.43
N VAL A 144 14.27 -18.46 5.83
CA VAL A 144 14.04 -17.90 7.19
C VAL A 144 13.00 -18.69 7.98
N ALA A 145 12.01 -19.27 7.30
CA ALA A 145 10.89 -19.94 7.94
C ALA A 145 11.35 -21.05 8.91
N PRO A 146 10.75 -21.13 10.11
CA PRO A 146 11.18 -22.07 11.15
C PRO A 146 10.86 -23.53 10.84
N HIS A 147 9.82 -23.79 10.01
CA HIS A 147 9.38 -25.13 9.65
C HIS A 147 8.75 -25.15 8.25
N PRO A 148 8.93 -26.20 7.43
CA PRO A 148 8.34 -26.30 6.09
C PRO A 148 6.81 -26.16 6.06
N VAL A 149 6.12 -26.64 7.10
CA VAL A 149 4.65 -26.48 7.22
C VAL A 149 4.27 -25.02 7.44
N ILE A 150 4.99 -24.28 8.30
CA ILE A 150 4.71 -22.86 8.55
C ILE A 150 4.95 -22.05 7.27
N TYR A 151 6.02 -22.36 6.54
CA TYR A 151 6.28 -21.82 5.21
C TYR A 151 5.11 -22.05 4.25
N GLN A 152 4.65 -23.30 4.13
CA GLN A 152 3.58 -23.66 3.20
C GLN A 152 2.25 -23.02 3.58
N VAL A 153 1.90 -23.02 4.87
CA VAL A 153 0.68 -22.38 5.39
C VAL A 153 0.72 -20.88 5.14
N SER A 154 1.84 -20.22 5.43
CA SER A 154 1.98 -18.77 5.21
C SER A 154 1.84 -18.41 3.73
N ARG A 155 2.51 -19.15 2.84
CA ARG A 155 2.36 -18.99 1.37
C ARG A 155 0.91 -19.22 0.92
N MET A 156 0.22 -20.21 1.49
CA MET A 156 -1.18 -20.50 1.18
C MET A 156 -2.11 -19.36 1.61
N LEU A 157 -1.96 -18.85 2.84
CA LEU A 157 -2.73 -17.71 3.34
C LEU A 157 -2.54 -16.47 2.46
N LEU A 158 -1.30 -16.18 2.06
CA LEU A 158 -1.00 -15.05 1.16
C LEU A 158 -1.64 -15.24 -0.22
N ASN A 159 -1.61 -16.46 -0.77
CA ASN A 159 -2.25 -16.77 -2.05
C ASN A 159 -3.78 -16.64 -1.96
N TRP A 160 -4.39 -17.04 -0.84
CA TRP A 160 -5.84 -16.92 -0.60
C TRP A 160 -6.28 -15.47 -0.50
N ASN A 161 -5.55 -14.66 0.28
CA ASN A 161 -5.84 -13.24 0.40
C ASN A 161 -5.79 -12.54 -0.97
N ARG A 162 -4.78 -12.86 -1.79
CA ARG A 162 -4.63 -12.30 -3.14
C ARG A 162 -5.72 -12.75 -4.14
N ALA A 163 -6.41 -13.87 -3.87
CA ALA A 163 -7.48 -14.33 -4.74
C ALA A 163 -8.75 -13.46 -4.61
N ILE A 164 -8.89 -12.73 -3.50
CA ILE A 164 -10.04 -11.85 -3.23
C ILE A 164 -9.69 -10.43 -3.68
N PRO A 165 -10.46 -9.83 -4.63
CA PRO A 165 -10.24 -8.45 -5.04
C PRO A 165 -10.51 -7.44 -3.92
N ASP A 166 -9.76 -6.33 -3.89
CA ASP A 166 -9.86 -5.28 -2.87
C ASP A 166 -11.28 -4.72 -2.70
N ILE A 167 -12.07 -4.66 -3.79
CA ILE A 167 -13.46 -4.18 -3.75
C ILE A 167 -14.36 -5.10 -2.91
N ILE A 168 -14.08 -6.40 -2.87
CA ILE A 168 -14.84 -7.35 -2.04
C ILE A 168 -14.53 -7.11 -0.56
N PHE A 169 -13.26 -6.89 -0.21
CA PHE A 169 -12.91 -6.48 1.15
C PHE A 169 -13.58 -5.15 1.51
N ALA A 170 -13.64 -4.19 0.58
CA ALA A 170 -14.32 -2.91 0.78
C ALA A 170 -15.81 -3.12 1.12
N LEU A 171 -16.52 -3.96 0.37
CA LEU A 171 -17.92 -4.27 0.64
C LEU A 171 -18.12 -4.89 2.02
N VAL A 172 -17.28 -5.86 2.40
CA VAL A 172 -17.34 -6.51 3.71
C VAL A 172 -17.10 -5.52 4.84
N PHE A 173 -16.06 -4.68 4.73
CA PHE A 173 -15.74 -3.71 5.79
C PHE A 173 -16.73 -2.55 5.84
N VAL A 174 -17.25 -2.07 4.70
CA VAL A 174 -18.31 -1.07 4.66
C VAL A 174 -19.60 -1.61 5.30
N ALA A 175 -19.94 -2.88 5.08
CA ALA A 175 -21.05 -3.52 5.79
C ALA A 175 -20.80 -3.63 7.31
N ALA A 176 -19.54 -3.80 7.72
CA ALA A 176 -19.15 -3.91 9.12
C ALA A 176 -19.21 -2.57 9.87
N VAL A 177 -18.48 -1.56 9.37
CA VAL A 177 -18.22 -0.30 10.07
C VAL A 177 -19.09 0.86 9.57
N GLY A 178 -19.84 0.64 8.49
CA GLY A 178 -20.63 1.65 7.80
C GLY A 178 -19.90 2.34 6.65
N LEU A 179 -20.62 3.24 5.98
CA LEU A 179 -20.08 4.08 4.91
C LEU A 179 -18.99 5.01 5.47
N GLY A 180 -17.87 5.13 4.75
CA GLY A 180 -16.79 6.05 5.11
C GLY A 180 -15.37 5.49 4.93
N PRO A 181 -14.36 6.32 5.19
CA PRO A 181 -12.96 6.06 4.86
C PRO A 181 -12.35 4.90 5.65
N PHE A 182 -12.84 4.66 6.87
CA PHE A 182 -12.33 3.59 7.73
C PHE A 182 -12.49 2.20 7.10
N GLY A 183 -13.65 1.91 6.50
CA GLY A 183 -13.89 0.65 5.80
C GLY A 183 -12.94 0.46 4.62
N GLY A 184 -12.66 1.54 3.87
CA GLY A 184 -11.70 1.51 2.77
C GLY A 184 -10.25 1.35 3.22
N VAL A 185 -9.84 1.96 4.34
CA VAL A 185 -8.51 1.73 4.93
C VAL A 185 -8.30 0.27 5.27
N LEU A 186 -9.28 -0.37 5.92
CA LEU A 186 -9.19 -1.79 6.28
C LEU A 186 -9.14 -2.68 5.03
N ALA A 187 -9.92 -2.33 4.01
CA ALA A 187 -9.91 -3.05 2.74
C ALA A 187 -8.56 -2.93 2.01
N LEU A 188 -7.98 -1.74 1.92
CA LEU A 188 -6.64 -1.53 1.35
C LEU A 188 -5.58 -2.27 2.16
N ALA A 189 -5.62 -2.17 3.50
CA ALA A 189 -4.66 -2.82 4.37
C ALA A 189 -4.69 -4.34 4.19
N ILE A 190 -5.86 -4.96 4.29
CA ILE A 190 -6.00 -6.42 4.23
C ILE A 190 -5.82 -6.95 2.81
N GLY A 191 -6.37 -6.28 1.79
CA GLY A 191 -6.23 -6.71 0.38
C GLY A 191 -4.78 -6.68 -0.12
N SER A 192 -3.97 -5.77 0.42
CA SER A 192 -2.57 -5.63 0.03
C SER A 192 -1.63 -6.69 0.62
N ILE A 193 -2.00 -7.34 1.73
CA ILE A 193 -1.10 -8.25 2.48
C ILE A 193 -0.64 -9.42 1.62
N GLY A 194 -1.54 -10.03 0.85
CA GLY A 194 -1.25 -11.22 0.06
C GLY A 194 -0.18 -10.99 -1.01
N PHE A 195 -0.29 -9.86 -1.72
CA PHE A 195 0.69 -9.48 -2.72
C PHE A 195 2.01 -9.03 -2.07
N MET A 196 1.96 -8.12 -1.10
CA MET A 196 3.16 -7.57 -0.46
C MET A 196 3.93 -8.60 0.34
N GLY A 197 3.26 -9.44 1.14
CA GLY A 197 3.89 -10.50 1.90
C GLY A 197 4.65 -11.48 1.01
N LYS A 198 4.14 -11.78 -0.18
CA LYS A 198 4.81 -12.66 -1.14
C LYS A 198 6.03 -11.98 -1.79
N VAL A 199 5.88 -10.75 -2.24
CA VAL A 199 6.98 -9.98 -2.86
C VAL A 199 8.11 -9.71 -1.85
N TYR A 200 7.76 -9.41 -0.59
CA TYR A 200 8.76 -9.28 0.48
C TYR A 200 9.41 -10.62 0.81
N ALA A 201 8.68 -11.74 0.81
CA ALA A 201 9.26 -13.06 1.01
C ALA A 201 10.26 -13.41 -0.10
N GLU A 202 9.95 -13.09 -1.36
CA GLU A 202 10.84 -13.27 -2.50
C GLU A 202 12.09 -12.37 -2.38
N SER A 203 11.93 -11.14 -1.90
CA SER A 203 13.05 -10.24 -1.60
C SER A 203 13.96 -10.79 -0.50
N ILE A 204 13.38 -11.41 0.53
CA ILE A 204 14.11 -12.07 1.62
C ILE A 204 14.79 -13.36 1.13
N GLU A 205 14.19 -14.12 0.23
CA GLU A 205 14.77 -15.33 -0.36
C GLU A 205 15.97 -15.01 -1.28
N ALA A 206 16.01 -13.82 -1.87
CA ALA A 206 17.04 -13.38 -2.80
C ALA A 206 18.33 -12.84 -2.13
N ILE A 207 18.37 -12.72 -0.81
CA ILE A 207 19.56 -12.21 -0.08
C ILE A 207 20.76 -13.15 -0.17
N ASP A 208 21.96 -12.62 0.06
CA ASP A 208 23.19 -13.43 0.06
C ASP A 208 23.29 -14.30 1.33
N PRO A 209 23.22 -15.64 1.21
CA PRO A 209 23.32 -16.54 2.36
C PRO A 209 24.68 -16.49 3.04
N GLN A 210 25.74 -16.02 2.38
CA GLN A 210 27.08 -15.94 2.95
C GLN A 210 27.16 -14.86 4.04
N GLN A 211 26.53 -13.70 3.82
CA GLN A 211 26.43 -12.63 4.82
C GLN A 211 25.65 -13.09 6.06
N VAL A 212 24.58 -13.88 5.85
CA VAL A 212 23.79 -14.46 6.94
C VAL A 212 24.61 -15.44 7.79
N LYS A 213 25.36 -16.33 7.13
CA LYS A 213 26.24 -17.29 7.82
C LYS A 213 27.39 -16.60 8.58
N ALA A 214 27.94 -15.51 8.03
CA ALA A 214 28.98 -14.74 8.69
C ALA A 214 28.51 -14.16 10.03
N ILE A 215 27.29 -13.61 10.07
CA ILE A 215 26.69 -13.12 11.31
C ILE A 215 26.41 -14.28 12.29
N GLN A 216 25.89 -15.41 11.81
CA GLN A 216 25.67 -16.59 12.66
C GLN A 216 26.97 -17.13 13.28
N ALA A 217 28.10 -17.07 12.57
CA ALA A 217 29.41 -17.51 13.06
C ALA A 217 29.93 -16.68 14.24
N THR A 218 29.40 -15.46 14.45
CA THR A 218 29.71 -14.65 15.63
C THR A 218 28.98 -15.09 16.91
N GLY A 219 28.09 -16.10 16.82
CA GLY A 219 27.24 -16.55 17.91
C GLY A 219 25.87 -15.85 17.96
N ALA A 220 25.51 -15.10 16.91
CA ALA A 220 24.22 -14.41 16.84
C ALA A 220 23.03 -15.39 16.86
N ASN A 221 22.03 -15.08 17.69
CA ASN A 221 20.79 -15.85 17.75
C ASN A 221 19.89 -15.58 16.51
N ARG A 222 18.77 -16.32 16.37
CA ARG A 222 17.87 -16.18 15.21
C ARG A 222 17.29 -14.78 15.04
N VAL A 223 16.86 -14.15 16.14
CA VAL A 223 16.27 -12.81 16.10
C VAL A 223 17.33 -11.79 15.67
N GLN A 224 18.53 -11.89 16.24
CA GLN A 224 19.68 -11.08 15.84
C GLN A 224 20.00 -11.29 14.36
N THR A 225 20.01 -12.54 13.87
CA THR A 225 20.24 -12.82 12.44
C THR A 225 19.19 -12.14 11.54
N ILE A 226 17.92 -12.13 11.95
CA ILE A 226 16.85 -11.48 11.20
C ILE A 226 17.10 -9.96 11.11
N PHE A 227 17.37 -9.31 12.25
CA PHE A 227 17.54 -7.86 12.29
C PHE A 227 18.90 -7.38 11.76
N TYR A 228 19.95 -8.20 11.83
CA TYR A 228 21.33 -7.79 11.49
C TYR A 228 21.87 -8.36 10.19
N ALA A 229 21.25 -9.38 9.60
CA ALA A 229 21.67 -9.93 8.32
C ALA A 229 20.55 -9.87 7.28
N ILE A 230 19.35 -10.32 7.63
CA ILE A 230 18.28 -10.57 6.66
C ILE A 230 17.56 -9.29 6.28
N LEU A 231 16.96 -8.60 7.25
CA LEU A 231 16.16 -7.40 6.99
C LEU A 231 16.98 -6.31 6.28
N PRO A 232 18.20 -5.94 6.75
CA PRO A 232 18.98 -4.89 6.10
C PRO A 232 19.27 -5.15 4.62
N GLN A 233 19.55 -6.41 4.24
CA GLN A 233 19.77 -6.79 2.84
C GLN A 233 18.50 -6.71 1.99
N ALA A 234 17.34 -7.04 2.56
CA ALA A 234 16.05 -6.99 1.86
C ALA A 234 15.42 -5.58 1.82
N MET A 235 15.81 -4.68 2.74
CA MET A 235 15.22 -3.34 2.90
C MET A 235 15.16 -2.50 1.61
N PRO A 236 16.17 -2.47 0.73
CA PRO A 236 16.10 -1.69 -0.50
C PRO A 236 14.93 -2.14 -1.41
N MET A 237 14.76 -3.45 -1.58
CA MET A 237 13.65 -4.01 -2.35
C MET A 237 12.31 -3.80 -1.65
N VAL A 238 12.25 -4.06 -0.34
CA VAL A 238 11.03 -3.83 0.47
C VAL A 238 10.57 -2.38 0.37
N THR A 239 11.49 -1.42 0.44
CA THR A 239 11.19 0.02 0.33
C THR A 239 10.67 0.36 -1.06
N SER A 240 11.31 -0.15 -2.12
CA SER A 240 10.85 0.04 -3.50
C SER A 240 9.40 -0.41 -3.71
N TYR A 241 9.09 -1.63 -3.27
CA TYR A 241 7.75 -2.20 -3.41
C TYR A 241 6.72 -1.53 -2.48
N SER A 242 7.14 -1.03 -1.32
CA SER A 242 6.28 -0.23 -0.42
C SER A 242 5.83 1.08 -1.06
N LEU A 243 6.72 1.76 -1.77
CA LEU A 243 6.38 3.00 -2.49
C LEU A 243 5.45 2.73 -3.68
N LEU A 244 5.69 1.64 -4.42
CA LEU A 244 4.77 1.18 -5.47
C LEU A 244 3.39 0.82 -4.91
N LEU A 245 3.35 0.18 -3.74
CA LEU A 245 2.11 -0.13 -3.06
C LEU A 245 1.34 1.15 -2.71
N PHE A 246 2.02 2.17 -2.20
CA PHE A 246 1.40 3.44 -1.85
C PHE A 246 0.70 4.09 -3.06
N GLU A 247 1.39 4.20 -4.18
CA GLU A 247 0.83 4.71 -5.44
C GLU A 247 -0.39 3.88 -5.88
N SER A 248 -0.24 2.54 -5.88
CA SER A 248 -1.32 1.63 -6.23
C SER A 248 -2.53 1.80 -5.31
N ASN A 249 -2.31 1.96 -4.01
CA ASN A 249 -3.39 2.11 -3.03
C ASN A 249 -4.11 3.45 -3.15
N VAL A 250 -3.45 4.53 -3.58
CA VAL A 250 -4.13 5.79 -3.93
C VAL A 250 -5.12 5.58 -5.09
N ARG A 251 -4.72 4.81 -6.10
CA ARG A 251 -5.61 4.47 -7.23
C ARG A 251 -6.75 3.56 -6.78
N SER A 252 -6.44 2.49 -6.04
CA SER A 252 -7.45 1.57 -5.51
C SER A 252 -8.46 2.31 -4.64
N ALA A 253 -8.03 3.19 -3.73
CA ALA A 253 -8.91 3.97 -2.85
C ALA A 253 -10.01 4.73 -3.62
N THR A 254 -9.71 5.22 -4.83
CA THR A 254 -10.70 5.86 -5.71
C THR A 254 -11.77 4.87 -6.19
N ILE A 255 -11.40 3.64 -6.52
CA ILE A 255 -12.33 2.57 -6.92
C ILE A 255 -13.17 2.12 -5.72
N LEU A 256 -12.54 1.92 -4.56
CA LEU A 256 -13.23 1.53 -3.33
C LEU A 256 -14.27 2.59 -2.90
N GLY A 257 -14.02 3.87 -3.17
CA GLY A 257 -15.00 4.92 -2.88
C GLY A 257 -16.33 4.73 -3.59
N LEU A 258 -16.34 4.08 -4.76
CA LEU A 258 -17.57 3.82 -5.53
C LEU A 258 -18.58 2.96 -4.77
N VAL A 259 -18.10 2.07 -3.90
CA VAL A 259 -18.92 1.16 -3.07
C VAL A 259 -19.25 1.73 -1.69
N GLY A 260 -18.95 3.02 -1.45
CA GLY A 260 -19.27 3.67 -0.18
C GLY A 260 -18.12 3.76 0.83
N ALA A 261 -16.89 3.42 0.42
CA ALA A 261 -15.71 3.50 1.28
C ALA A 261 -15.15 4.93 1.44
N GLY A 262 -15.88 5.97 1.02
CA GLY A 262 -15.46 7.38 1.14
C GLY A 262 -14.56 7.89 0.01
N GLY A 263 -13.99 9.08 0.20
CA GLY A 263 -13.03 9.68 -0.73
C GLY A 263 -13.63 10.14 -2.07
N VAL A 264 -12.75 10.31 -3.06
CA VAL A 264 -13.15 10.84 -4.38
C VAL A 264 -14.13 9.91 -5.11
N GLY A 265 -13.95 8.60 -4.99
CA GLY A 265 -14.85 7.62 -5.59
C GLY A 265 -16.30 7.79 -5.14
N PHE A 266 -16.51 8.05 -3.85
CA PHE A 266 -17.86 8.28 -3.32
C PHE A 266 -18.50 9.55 -3.92
N THR A 267 -17.70 10.59 -4.11
CA THR A 267 -18.13 11.85 -4.73
C THR A 267 -18.48 11.66 -6.22
N ILE A 268 -17.73 10.82 -6.94
CA ILE A 268 -18.05 10.44 -8.32
C ILE A 268 -19.41 9.74 -8.40
N THR A 269 -19.64 8.72 -7.56
CA THR A 269 -20.93 8.00 -7.55
C THR A 269 -22.08 8.96 -7.28
N LYS A 270 -21.90 9.91 -6.36
CA LYS A 270 -22.88 10.96 -6.09
C LYS A 270 -23.17 11.85 -7.31
N TYR A 271 -22.15 12.34 -8.01
CA TYR A 271 -22.37 13.18 -9.20
C TYR A 271 -23.02 12.41 -10.35
N MET A 272 -22.65 11.14 -10.52
CA MET A 272 -23.26 10.25 -11.50
C MET A 272 -24.74 10.01 -11.20
N ALA A 273 -25.07 9.71 -9.94
CA ALA A 273 -26.46 9.49 -9.51
C ALA A 273 -27.34 10.76 -9.62
N LEU A 274 -26.74 11.95 -9.51
CA LEU A 274 -27.43 13.23 -9.64
C LEU A 274 -27.39 13.81 -11.07
N PHE A 275 -26.88 13.08 -12.05
CA PHE A 275 -26.71 13.53 -13.44
C PHE A 275 -25.90 14.84 -13.58
N GLN A 276 -24.97 15.11 -12.66
CA GLN A 276 -24.14 16.33 -12.63
C GLN A 276 -22.84 16.14 -13.41
N TYR A 277 -22.94 16.00 -14.73
CA TYR A 277 -21.80 15.63 -15.59
C TYR A 277 -20.67 16.67 -15.62
N ASP A 278 -20.97 17.96 -15.48
CA ASP A 278 -19.93 19.02 -15.43
C ASP A 278 -19.02 18.85 -14.20
N LYS A 279 -19.63 18.50 -13.06
CA LYS A 279 -18.90 18.22 -11.81
C LYS A 279 -18.18 16.88 -11.85
N LEU A 280 -18.76 15.89 -12.52
CA LEU A 280 -18.12 14.60 -12.76
C LEU A 280 -16.85 14.76 -13.59
N LEU A 281 -16.89 15.50 -14.70
CA LEU A 281 -15.72 15.78 -15.54
C LEU A 281 -14.62 16.50 -14.73
N GLY A 282 -15.01 17.51 -13.94
CA GLY A 282 -14.09 18.18 -13.02
C GLY A 282 -13.42 17.19 -12.05
N ALA A 283 -14.20 16.33 -11.39
CA ALA A 283 -13.68 15.31 -10.48
C ALA A 283 -12.68 14.36 -11.16
N LEU A 284 -12.96 13.92 -12.39
CA LEU A 284 -12.06 13.04 -13.15
C LEU A 284 -10.73 13.72 -13.48
N ILE A 285 -10.75 15.00 -13.88
CA ILE A 285 -9.52 15.78 -14.12
C ILE A 285 -8.68 15.86 -12.85
N PHE A 286 -9.31 16.14 -11.71
CA PHE A 286 -8.63 16.21 -10.42
C PHE A 286 -8.02 14.88 -9.98
N ILE A 287 -8.67 13.75 -10.26
CA ILE A 287 -8.11 12.42 -9.99
C ILE A 287 -6.86 12.18 -10.82
N VAL A 288 -6.92 12.48 -12.13
CA VAL A 288 -5.75 12.32 -13.01
C VAL A 288 -4.58 13.17 -12.51
N LEU A 289 -4.84 14.42 -12.13
CA LEU A 289 -3.82 15.29 -11.54
C LEU A 289 -3.27 14.73 -10.24
N MET A 290 -4.13 14.29 -9.32
CA MET A 290 -3.73 13.70 -8.04
C MET A 290 -2.86 12.46 -8.23
N VAL A 291 -3.31 11.49 -9.04
CA VAL A 291 -2.56 10.26 -9.32
C VAL A 291 -1.20 10.59 -9.94
N THR A 292 -1.15 11.54 -10.89
CA THR A 292 0.10 11.98 -11.52
C THR A 292 1.06 12.60 -10.50
N ILE A 293 0.57 13.43 -9.58
CA ILE A 293 1.40 14.04 -8.53
C ILE A 293 1.96 12.97 -7.58
N VAL A 294 1.13 12.02 -7.17
CA VAL A 294 1.53 10.92 -6.29
C VAL A 294 2.55 10.01 -6.95
N ASP A 295 2.36 9.68 -8.22
CA ASP A 295 3.31 8.89 -9.03
C ASP A 295 4.68 9.58 -9.11
N ARG A 296 4.70 10.86 -9.50
CA ARG A 296 5.94 11.66 -9.55
C ARG A 296 6.63 11.80 -8.19
N PHE A 297 5.86 11.95 -7.12
CA PHE A 297 6.40 11.96 -5.77
C PHE A 297 7.03 10.61 -5.40
N SER A 298 6.39 9.50 -5.79
CA SER A 298 6.86 8.14 -5.50
C SER A 298 8.14 7.81 -6.27
N ASP A 299 8.25 8.25 -7.53
CA ASP A 299 9.48 8.14 -8.33
C ASP A 299 10.63 8.96 -7.73
N TRP A 300 10.35 10.22 -7.38
CA TRP A 300 11.33 11.08 -6.72
C TRP A 300 11.83 10.47 -5.41
N ALA A 301 10.91 9.99 -4.56
CA ALA A 301 11.24 9.36 -3.29
C ALA A 301 12.09 8.09 -3.49
N ARG A 302 11.76 7.26 -4.49
CA ARG A 302 12.52 6.05 -4.82
C ARG A 302 13.94 6.38 -5.25
N SER A 303 14.13 7.36 -6.12
CA SER A 303 15.46 7.79 -6.60
C SER A 303 16.37 8.36 -5.51
N ARG A 304 15.79 8.75 -4.37
CA ARG A 304 16.53 9.31 -3.24
C ARG A 304 16.87 8.27 -2.17
N LEU A 305 16.05 7.21 -2.07
CA LEU A 305 16.16 6.18 -1.03
C LEU A 305 16.91 4.93 -1.51
N ILE A 306 17.00 4.69 -2.82
CA ILE A 306 17.67 3.57 -3.47
C ILE A 306 18.80 4.11 -4.34
#